data_AF-A0A504JFZ4-F1
#
_entry.id   AF-A0A504JFZ4-F1
#
_cell.length_a   1.000
_cell.length_b   1.000
_cell.length_c   1.000
_cell.angle_alpha   90.00
_cell.angle_beta   90.00
_cell.angle_gamma   90.00
#
_symmetry.space_group_name_H-M   'P 1'
#
loop_
_entity.id
_entity.type
_entity.pdbx_description
1 polymer ?
#
loop_
_entity_poly.entity_id
_entity_poly.type
_entity_poly.pdbx_seq_one_letter_code
_entity_poly.pdbx_strand_id
1 'polypeptide(L)'
;MTKRDFFRIIIKLFGLYFLIGSISNIFSYVSMYQYENIIDIISLLPTFVLIALLFLIFFILVLKSDSIINLLNLDKGYDNDKIVITNFSDSMIIKIALILIGSYLIIDTLPGFLTQCFYFFKGRVGASTISVEVNFPSLIGLGIRILIGYLLVSNYKSLGKLLTKDKKN
;
A
#
# COMPACT_ATOMS: atom_id res chain seq x y z
N MET A 1 -16.62 13.26 14.73
CA MET A 1 -16.91 11.88 14.27
C MET A 1 -17.49 11.03 15.38
N THR A 2 -18.35 10.05 15.06
CA THR A 2 -18.61 8.95 16.00
C THR A 2 -17.35 8.07 16.11
N LYS A 3 -17.21 7.32 17.20
CA LYS A 3 -16.12 6.33 17.35
C LYS A 3 -16.09 5.34 16.20
N ARG A 4 -17.27 4.88 15.82
CA ARG A 4 -17.47 3.99 14.69
C ARG A 4 -16.95 4.59 13.38
N ASP A 5 -17.23 5.85 13.09
CA ASP A 5 -16.71 6.53 11.89
C ASP A 5 -15.18 6.62 11.88
N PHE A 6 -14.58 6.87 13.05
CA PHE A 6 -13.12 6.94 13.19
C PHE A 6 -12.47 5.59 12.88
N PHE A 7 -12.93 4.51 13.50
CA PHE A 7 -12.42 3.18 13.23
C PHE A 7 -12.69 2.76 11.77
N ARG A 8 -13.84 3.12 11.20
CA ARG A 8 -14.13 2.88 9.78
C ARG A 8 -13.09 3.53 8.87
N ILE A 9 -12.73 4.79 9.15
CA ILE A 9 -11.69 5.52 8.41
C ILE A 9 -10.32 4.84 8.56
N ILE A 10 -9.93 4.45 9.78
CA ILE A 10 -8.66 3.77 10.04
C ILE A 10 -8.56 2.46 9.27
N ILE A 11 -9.60 1.62 9.34
CA ILE A 11 -9.62 0.32 8.67
C ILE A 11 -9.52 0.50 7.14
N LYS A 12 -10.25 1.48 6.57
CA LYS A 12 -10.15 1.82 5.14
C LYS A 12 -8.74 2.28 4.75
N LEU A 13 -8.09 3.11 5.57
CA LEU A 13 -6.71 3.55 5.35
C LEU A 13 -5.72 2.38 5.42
N PHE A 14 -5.91 1.47 6.37
CA PHE A 14 -5.09 0.27 6.50
C PHE A 14 -5.26 -0.65 5.29
N GLY A 15 -6.49 -0.83 4.81
CA GLY A 15 -6.78 -1.54 3.57
C GLY A 15 -6.07 -0.92 2.36
N LEU A 16 -6.13 0.41 2.22
CA LEU A 16 -5.43 1.11 1.14
C LEU A 16 -3.91 0.90 1.20
N TYR A 17 -3.31 1.06 2.38
CA TYR A 17 -1.88 0.79 2.59
C TYR A 17 -1.52 -0.66 2.21
N PHE A 18 -2.31 -1.62 2.67
CA PHE A 18 -2.13 -3.04 2.38
C PHE A 18 -2.17 -3.34 0.88
N LEU A 19 -3.13 -2.78 0.15
CA LEU A 19 -3.25 -2.97 -1.29
C LEU A 19 -2.04 -2.40 -2.03
N ILE A 20 -1.56 -1.22 -1.64
CA ILE A 20 -0.39 -0.60 -2.28
C ILE A 20 0.85 -1.47 -2.06
N GLY A 21 1.11 -1.93 -0.83
CA GLY A 21 2.23 -2.83 -0.55
C GLY A 21 2.12 -4.14 -1.32
N SER A 22 0.91 -4.69 -1.40
CA SER A 22 0.58 -5.95 -2.09
C SER A 22 0.90 -5.90 -3.59
N ILE A 23 0.46 -4.86 -4.29
CA ILE A 23 0.67 -4.71 -5.74
C ILE A 23 2.16 -4.74 -6.08
N SER A 24 2.99 -4.13 -5.26
CA SER A 24 4.42 -4.04 -5.52
C SER A 24 5.16 -5.34 -5.26
N ASN A 25 4.67 -6.16 -4.32
CA ASN A 25 5.24 -7.48 -4.05
C ASN A 25 4.95 -8.47 -5.20
N ILE A 26 3.86 -8.29 -5.97
CA ILE A 26 3.56 -9.14 -7.14
C ILE A 26 4.73 -9.18 -8.12
N PHE A 27 5.36 -8.03 -8.40
CA PHE A 27 6.51 -7.97 -9.32
C PHE A 27 7.72 -8.76 -8.80
N SER A 28 7.92 -8.77 -7.49
CA SER A 28 8.99 -9.55 -6.86
C SER A 28 8.74 -11.05 -6.97
N TYR A 29 7.49 -11.49 -6.80
CA TYR A 29 7.12 -12.90 -6.98
C TYR A 29 7.33 -13.37 -8.43
N VAL A 30 6.94 -12.57 -9.42
CA VAL A 30 7.20 -12.88 -10.84
C VAL A 30 8.70 -13.02 -11.13
N SER A 31 9.54 -12.20 -10.49
CA SER A 31 11.00 -12.27 -10.67
C SER A 31 11.62 -13.58 -10.18
N MET A 32 11.07 -14.18 -9.12
CA MET A 32 11.54 -15.45 -8.58
C MET A 32 11.36 -16.60 -9.58
N TYR A 33 10.21 -16.66 -10.26
CA TYR A 33 9.94 -17.69 -11.27
C TYR A 33 10.79 -17.54 -12.54
N GLN A 34 11.18 -16.31 -12.90
CA GLN A 34 12.10 -16.07 -14.01
C GLN A 34 13.50 -16.61 -13.70
N TYR A 35 13.97 -16.45 -12.46
CA TYR A 35 15.31 -16.90 -12.06
C TYR A 35 15.47 -18.42 -12.12
N GLU A 36 14.43 -19.18 -11.74
CA GLU A 36 14.49 -20.65 -11.76
C GLU A 36 14.19 -21.26 -13.15
N ASN A 37 13.89 -20.46 -14.18
CA ASN A 37 13.43 -20.93 -15.50
C ASN A 37 12.18 -21.83 -15.45
N ILE A 38 11.37 -21.72 -14.38
CA ILE A 38 10.15 -22.54 -14.18
C ILE A 38 8.92 -21.71 -14.57
N ILE A 39 8.84 -21.28 -15.83
CA ILE A 39 7.64 -20.59 -16.34
C ILE A 39 6.73 -21.64 -16.97
N ASP A 40 5.90 -22.25 -16.13
CA ASP A 40 4.78 -23.10 -16.54
C ASP A 40 3.47 -22.48 -16.00
N ILE A 41 2.35 -22.71 -16.67
CA ILE A 41 1.04 -22.22 -16.24
C ILE A 41 0.70 -22.70 -14.81
N ILE A 42 1.19 -23.90 -14.45
CA ILE A 42 1.01 -24.48 -13.13
C ILE A 42 1.84 -23.72 -12.07
N SER A 43 3.04 -23.26 -12.40
CA SER A 43 3.90 -22.52 -11.45
C SER A 43 3.40 -21.09 -11.19
N LEU A 44 2.56 -20.54 -12.07
CA LEU A 44 1.91 -19.24 -11.88
C LEU A 44 0.65 -19.31 -11.02
N LEU A 45 0.03 -20.48 -10.85
CA LEU A 45 -1.20 -20.66 -10.07
C LEU A 45 -1.10 -20.10 -8.63
N PRO A 46 -0.02 -20.31 -7.86
CA PRO A 46 0.13 -19.74 -6.52
C PRO A 46 0.14 -18.20 -6.54
N THR A 47 0.70 -17.58 -7.58
CA THR A 47 0.71 -16.12 -7.73
C THR A 47 -0.69 -15.59 -7.93
N PHE A 48 -1.50 -16.24 -8.78
CA PHE A 48 -2.90 -15.85 -8.97
C PHE A 48 -3.75 -16.01 -7.71
N VAL A 49 -3.55 -17.12 -6.97
CA VAL A 49 -4.23 -17.35 -5.68
C VAL A 49 -3.84 -16.27 -4.68
N LEU A 50 -2.56 -15.93 -4.60
CA LEU A 50 -2.07 -14.85 -3.73
C LEU A 50 -2.71 -13.52 -4.11
N ILE A 51 -2.72 -13.15 -5.39
CA ILE A 51 -3.35 -11.92 -5.89
C ILE A 51 -4.84 -11.88 -5.50
N ALA A 52 -5.57 -12.97 -5.76
CA ALA A 52 -6.99 -13.07 -5.42
C ALA A 52 -7.23 -12.90 -3.91
N LEU A 53 -6.38 -13.52 -3.08
CA LEU A 53 -6.45 -13.41 -1.62
C LEU A 53 -6.14 -11.97 -1.15
N LEU A 54 -5.15 -11.30 -1.74
CA LEU A 54 -4.83 -9.91 -1.41
C LEU A 54 -5.98 -8.96 -1.79
N PHE A 55 -6.60 -9.15 -2.96
CA PHE A 55 -7.79 -8.40 -3.36
C PHE A 55 -8.98 -8.68 -2.44
N LEU A 56 -9.17 -9.93 -2.02
CA LEU A 56 -10.24 -10.31 -1.10
C LEU A 56 -10.05 -9.66 0.28
N ILE A 57 -8.82 -9.65 0.82
CA ILE A 57 -8.50 -8.95 2.07
C ILE A 57 -8.79 -7.45 1.94
N PHE A 58 -8.34 -6.83 0.84
CA PHE A 58 -8.62 -5.41 0.59
C PHE A 58 -10.13 -5.13 0.54
N PHE A 59 -10.88 -5.97 -0.18
CA PHE A 59 -12.33 -5.87 -0.30
C PHE A 59 -13.01 -5.95 1.07
N ILE A 60 -12.60 -6.88 1.92
CA ILE A 60 -13.10 -7.03 3.28
C ILE A 60 -12.78 -5.80 4.13
N LEU A 61 -11.54 -5.31 4.10
CA LEU A 61 -11.11 -4.14 4.88
C LEU A 61 -11.87 -2.87 4.47
N VAL A 62 -12.04 -2.63 3.16
CA VAL A 62 -12.66 -1.39 2.68
C VAL A 62 -14.19 -1.44 2.76
N LEU A 63 -14.81 -2.50 2.25
CA LEU A 63 -16.27 -2.58 2.09
C LEU A 63 -16.99 -3.20 3.28
N LYS A 64 -16.31 -4.07 4.06
CA LYS A 64 -16.86 -4.66 5.29
C LYS A 64 -16.23 -4.09 6.56
N SER A 65 -15.75 -2.84 6.50
CA SER A 65 -15.21 -2.12 7.67
C SER A 65 -16.16 -2.10 8.87
N ASP A 66 -17.48 -1.96 8.65
CA ASP A 66 -18.49 -2.05 9.71
C ASP A 66 -18.58 -3.42 10.38
N SER A 67 -18.42 -4.51 9.61
CA SER A 67 -18.41 -5.87 10.16
C SER A 67 -17.19 -6.11 11.03
N ILE A 68 -16.03 -5.56 10.65
CA ILE A 68 -14.80 -5.64 11.45
C ILE A 68 -14.96 -4.88 12.77
N ILE A 69 -15.55 -3.69 12.73
CA ILE A 69 -15.84 -2.89 13.94
C ILE A 69 -16.74 -3.67 14.90
N ASN A 70 -17.82 -4.27 14.38
CA ASN A 70 -18.74 -5.06 15.17
C ASN A 70 -18.09 -6.34 15.74
N LEU A 71 -17.27 -7.03 14.94
CA LEU A 71 -16.59 -8.27 15.36
C LEU A 71 -15.59 -8.02 16.49
N LEU A 72 -14.82 -6.94 16.38
CA LEU A 72 -13.82 -6.54 17.36
C LEU A 72 -14.40 -5.66 18.49
N ASN A 73 -15.70 -5.35 18.44
CA ASN A 73 -16.40 -4.44 19.35
C ASN A 73 -15.67 -3.09 19.54
N LEU A 74 -15.07 -2.53 18.48
CA LEU A 74 -14.22 -1.34 18.57
C LEU A 74 -14.99 -0.07 18.98
N ASP A 75 -16.31 -0.06 18.82
CA ASP A 75 -17.20 1.02 19.23
C ASP A 75 -17.76 0.87 20.65
N LYS A 76 -17.49 -0.26 21.34
CA LYS A 76 -18.03 -0.54 22.69
C LYS A 76 -16.98 -0.35 23.79
N GLY A 77 -17.46 -0.21 25.04
CA GLY A 77 -16.60 -0.12 26.23
C GLY A 77 -16.10 1.29 26.53
N TYR A 78 -16.76 2.32 26.00
CA TYR A 78 -16.43 3.71 26.30
C TYR A 78 -17.64 4.51 26.76
N ASP A 79 -17.43 5.46 27.68
CA ASP A 79 -18.50 6.24 28.30
C ASP A 79 -19.13 7.33 27.41
N ASN A 80 -18.53 7.63 26.26
CA ASN A 80 -18.96 8.70 25.35
C ASN A 80 -18.93 8.24 23.90
N ASP A 81 -19.98 8.50 23.11
CA ASP A 81 -20.02 8.05 21.70
C ASP A 81 -19.22 8.92 20.72
N LYS A 82 -18.86 10.14 21.14
CA LYS A 82 -18.16 11.11 20.32
C LYS A 82 -16.67 11.13 20.64
N ILE A 83 -15.86 11.04 19.58
CA ILE A 83 -14.45 11.43 19.64
C ILE A 83 -14.40 12.93 19.36
N VAL A 84 -14.16 13.72 20.40
CA VAL A 84 -13.88 15.15 20.28
C VAL A 84 -12.37 15.32 20.34
N ILE A 85 -11.71 15.26 19.18
CA ILE A 85 -10.33 15.75 19.08
C ILE A 85 -10.43 17.24 18.83
N THR A 86 -10.16 18.03 19.87
CA THR A 86 -10.10 19.50 19.75
C THR A 86 -9.07 19.87 18.67
N ASN A 87 -9.48 20.73 17.75
CA ASN A 87 -8.70 21.25 16.60
C ASN A 87 -8.47 20.33 15.37
N PHE A 88 -8.88 19.05 15.36
CA PHE A 88 -8.71 18.19 14.18
C PHE A 88 -10.04 17.78 13.56
N SER A 89 -10.27 18.23 12.31
CA SER A 89 -11.41 17.75 11.51
C SER A 89 -11.15 16.34 10.96
N ASP A 90 -12.20 15.54 10.76
CA ASP A 90 -12.13 14.21 10.13
C ASP A 90 -11.35 14.25 8.79
N SER A 91 -11.53 15.32 8.01
CA SER A 91 -10.81 15.55 6.75
C SER A 91 -9.31 15.77 6.97
N MET A 92 -8.92 16.43 8.07
CA MET A 92 -7.52 16.67 8.41
C MET A 92 -6.81 15.37 8.82
N ILE A 93 -7.48 14.49 9.57
CA ILE A 93 -6.92 13.19 9.96
C ILE A 93 -6.63 12.34 8.73
N ILE A 94 -7.57 12.25 7.79
CA ILE A 94 -7.37 11.50 6.54
C ILE A 94 -6.23 12.09 5.72
N LYS A 95 -6.14 13.42 5.60
CA LYS A 95 -5.06 14.09 4.89
C LYS A 95 -3.69 13.78 5.50
N ILE A 96 -3.57 13.85 6.82
CA ILE A 96 -2.35 13.51 7.54
C ILE A 96 -2.00 12.04 7.30
N ALA A 97 -2.96 11.13 7.40
CA ALA A 97 -2.73 9.71 7.14
C ALA A 97 -2.23 9.45 5.71
N LEU A 98 -2.82 10.09 4.70
CA LEU A 98 -2.37 9.97 3.31
C LEU A 98 -0.94 10.47 3.12
N ILE A 99 -0.58 11.60 3.75
CA ILE A 99 0.78 12.14 3.72
C ILE A 99 1.75 11.17 4.41
N LEU A 100 1.41 10.64 5.59
CA LEU A 100 2.25 9.71 6.33
C LEU A 100 2.46 8.41 5.56
N ILE A 101 1.40 7.81 5.03
CA ILE A 101 1.46 6.59 4.21
C ILE A 101 2.31 6.83 2.96
N GLY A 102 2.06 7.92 2.23
CA GLY A 102 2.81 8.23 1.01
C GLY A 102 4.28 8.52 1.28
N SER A 103 4.59 9.26 2.35
CA SER A 103 5.96 9.58 2.75
C SER A 103 6.71 8.33 3.19
N TYR A 104 6.06 7.47 3.99
CA TYR A 104 6.61 6.18 4.40
C TYR A 104 6.95 5.32 3.19
N LEU A 105 6.05 5.21 2.21
CA LEU A 105 6.30 4.45 0.98
C LEU A 105 7.54 4.93 0.23
N ILE A 106 7.73 6.25 0.11
CA ILE A 106 8.91 6.83 -0.56
C ILE A 106 10.16 6.50 0.25
N ILE A 107 10.19 6.80 1.55
CA ILE A 107 11.37 6.63 2.40
C ILE A 107 11.82 5.16 2.48
N ASP A 108 10.86 4.23 2.59
CA ASP A 108 11.12 2.78 2.64
C ASP A 108 11.74 2.25 1.32
N THR A 109 11.29 2.79 0.18
CA THR A 109 11.62 2.21 -1.14
C THR A 109 12.73 2.92 -1.89
N LEU A 110 12.99 4.19 -1.57
CA LEU A 110 13.98 5.01 -2.24
C LEU A 110 15.41 4.44 -2.14
N PRO A 111 15.90 3.96 -0.98
CA PRO A 111 17.25 3.38 -0.88
C PRO A 111 17.43 2.14 -1.78
N GLY A 112 16.42 1.26 -1.80
CA GLY A 112 16.42 0.07 -2.65
C GLY A 112 16.43 0.43 -4.14
N PHE A 113 15.61 1.40 -4.54
CA PHE A 113 15.55 1.89 -5.92
C PHE A 113 16.90 2.46 -6.38
N LEU A 114 17.52 3.33 -5.56
CA LEU A 114 18.83 3.91 -5.88
C LEU A 114 19.91 2.85 -6.00
N THR A 115 19.88 1.83 -5.14
CA THR A 115 20.82 0.69 -5.20
C THR A 115 20.68 -0.09 -6.50
N GLN A 116 19.44 -0.39 -6.92
CA GLN A 116 19.18 -1.09 -8.18
C GLN A 116 19.58 -0.24 -9.40
N CYS A 117 19.32 1.07 -9.39
CA CYS A 117 19.80 1.98 -10.43
C CYS A 117 21.34 2.00 -10.51
N PHE A 118 22.02 2.04 -9.37
CA PHE A 118 23.46 2.00 -9.30
C PHE A 118 24.04 0.71 -9.89
N TYR A 119 23.47 -0.45 -9.52
CA TYR A 119 23.88 -1.74 -10.10
C TYR A 119 23.62 -1.83 -11.60
N PHE A 120 22.49 -1.32 -12.07
CA PHE A 120 22.20 -1.24 -13.50
C PHE A 120 23.23 -0.42 -14.26
N PHE A 121 23.61 0.76 -13.73
CA PHE A 121 24.63 1.60 -14.36
C PHE A 121 26.02 0.94 -14.32
N LYS A 122 26.40 0.38 -13.17
CA LYS A 122 27.68 -0.31 -12.98
C LYS A 122 27.84 -1.49 -13.95
N GLY A 123 26.78 -2.28 -14.16
CA GLY A 123 26.79 -3.42 -15.10
C GLY A 123 26.89 -3.01 -16.58
N ARG A 124 26.58 -1.75 -16.93
CA ARG A 124 26.67 -1.24 -18.30
C ARG A 124 27.98 -0.52 -18.61
N VAL A 125 28.60 0.10 -17.61
CA VAL A 125 29.78 0.97 -17.78
C VAL A 125 31.07 0.32 -17.22
N GLY A 126 30.96 -0.64 -16.30
CA GLY A 126 32.11 -1.31 -15.70
C GLY A 126 32.71 -2.39 -16.59
N ALA A 127 34.03 -2.36 -16.79
CA ALA A 127 34.80 -3.42 -17.46
C ALA A 127 34.91 -4.74 -16.65
N SER A 128 34.13 -4.88 -15.57
CA SER A 128 34.23 -6.00 -14.64
C SER A 128 33.50 -7.24 -15.17
N THR A 129 34.20 -8.38 -15.13
CA THR A 129 33.71 -9.74 -15.43
C THR A 129 32.66 -10.28 -14.46
N ILE A 130 32.29 -9.51 -13.44
CA ILE A 130 31.24 -9.86 -12.48
C ILE A 130 29.92 -9.33 -13.03
N SER A 131 29.10 -10.23 -13.58
CA SER A 131 27.72 -9.95 -13.96
C SER A 131 26.90 -9.65 -12.71
N VAL A 132 26.72 -8.37 -12.39
CA VAL A 132 25.72 -7.97 -11.39
C VAL A 132 24.36 -8.05 -12.07
N GLU A 133 23.63 -9.13 -11.81
CA GLU A 133 22.27 -9.29 -12.34
C GLU A 133 21.34 -8.24 -11.73
N VAL A 134 20.75 -7.45 -12.62
CA VAL A 134 19.73 -6.47 -12.27
C VAL A 134 18.39 -7.18 -12.29
N ASN A 135 17.70 -7.19 -11.16
CA ASN A 135 16.31 -7.66 -11.09
C ASN A 135 15.38 -6.54 -11.62
N PHE A 136 15.19 -6.49 -12.93
CA PHE A 136 14.33 -5.50 -13.58
C PHE A 136 12.89 -5.48 -13.05
N PRO A 137 12.21 -6.63 -12.84
CA PRO A 137 10.88 -6.61 -12.25
C PRO A 137 10.86 -5.95 -10.86
N SER A 138 11.86 -6.22 -10.02
CA SER A 138 11.98 -5.58 -8.69
C SER A 138 12.22 -4.07 -8.81
N LEU A 139 13.10 -3.63 -9.72
CA LEU A 139 13.33 -2.20 -10.00
C LEU A 139 12.05 -1.47 -10.42
N ILE A 140 11.25 -2.09 -11.30
CA ILE A 140 9.95 -1.55 -11.73
C ILE A 140 9.00 -1.47 -10.54
N GLY A 141 8.92 -2.53 -9.72
CA GLY A 141 8.08 -2.55 -8.51
C GLY A 141 8.44 -1.44 -7.52
N LEU A 142 9.73 -1.20 -7.29
CA LEU A 142 10.22 -0.11 -6.44
C LEU A 142 9.86 1.27 -7.02
N GLY A 143 10.04 1.47 -8.33
CA GLY A 143 9.64 2.72 -9.00
C GLY A 143 8.14 3.00 -8.90
N ILE A 144 7.30 1.97 -9.06
CA ILE A 144 5.84 2.08 -8.90
C ILE A 144 5.48 2.48 -7.46
N ARG A 145 6.13 1.92 -6.42
CA ARG A 145 5.88 2.32 -5.02
C ARG A 145 6.21 3.78 -4.77
N ILE A 146 7.34 4.26 -5.29
CA ILE A 146 7.74 5.67 -5.17
C ILE A 146 6.71 6.56 -5.88
N LEU A 147 6.27 6.19 -7.08
CA LEU A 147 5.28 6.94 -7.84
C LEU A 147 3.93 7.00 -7.11
N ILE A 148 3.46 5.87 -6.58
CA ILE A 148 2.22 5.83 -5.78
C ILE A 148 2.38 6.69 -4.52
N GLY A 149 3.49 6.56 -3.80
CA GLY A 149 3.79 7.37 -2.61
C GLY A 149 3.77 8.86 -2.93
N TYR A 150 4.40 9.27 -4.05
CA TYR A 150 4.38 10.64 -4.55
C TYR A 150 2.98 11.11 -4.91
N LEU A 151 2.17 10.29 -5.58
CA LEU A 151 0.77 10.62 -5.90
C LEU A 151 -0.07 10.82 -4.63
N LEU A 152 0.12 10.00 -3.60
CA LEU A 152 -0.56 10.15 -2.31
C LEU A 152 -0.19 11.48 -1.63
N VAL A 153 1.11 11.80 -1.56
CA VAL A 153 1.61 13.03 -0.92
C VAL A 153 1.22 14.28 -1.71
N SER A 154 1.26 14.25 -3.05
CA SER A 154 0.92 15.40 -3.88
C SER A 154 -0.59 15.65 -3.98
N ASN A 155 -1.40 14.58 -4.03
CA ASN A 155 -2.86 14.66 -4.22
C ASN A 155 -3.67 14.44 -2.94
N TYR A 156 -3.05 14.49 -1.76
CA TYR A 156 -3.69 14.23 -0.46
C TYR A 156 -4.98 15.02 -0.22
N LYS A 157 -5.07 16.27 -0.71
CA LYS A 157 -6.27 17.10 -0.58
C LYS A 157 -7.45 16.54 -1.38
N SER A 158 -7.20 16.04 -2.59
CA SER A 158 -8.22 15.50 -3.48
C SER A 158 -8.66 14.11 -3.04
N LEU A 159 -7.69 13.24 -2.73
CA LEU A 159 -7.92 11.89 -2.20
C LEU A 159 -8.64 11.93 -0.84
N GLY A 160 -8.27 12.87 0.03
CA GLY A 160 -8.95 13.06 1.31
C GLY A 160 -10.42 13.43 1.15
N LYS A 161 -10.78 14.23 0.14
CA LYS A 161 -12.18 14.54 -0.17
C LYS A 161 -12.95 13.30 -0.63
N LEU A 162 -12.36 12.50 -1.53
CA LEU A 162 -12.96 11.27 -2.05
C LEU A 162 -13.27 10.27 -0.93
N LEU A 163 -12.32 10.07 -0.01
CA LEU A 163 -12.49 9.16 1.13
C LEU A 163 -13.50 9.66 2.17
N THR A 164 -13.76 10.97 2.24
CA THR A 164 -14.82 11.55 3.10
C THR A 164 -16.19 11.66 2.45
N LYS A 165 -16.31 11.46 1.13
CA LYS A 165 -17.53 11.76 0.37
C LYS A 165 -18.72 10.87 0.76
N ASP A 166 -18.47 9.69 1.32
CA ASP A 166 -19.49 8.77 1.86
C ASP A 166 -20.29 9.33 3.05
N LYS A 167 -19.95 10.52 3.59
CA LYS A 167 -20.69 11.17 4.70
C LYS A 167 -21.87 12.04 4.26
N LYS A 168 -22.15 12.14 2.96
CA LYS A 168 -23.37 12.78 2.43
C LYS A 168 -24.31 11.70 1.87
N ASN A 169 -25.02 11.01 2.75
CA ASN A 169 -26.37 10.48 2.55
C ASN A 169 -26.90 10.01 3.91
#